data_AF-A0A2R6S1W3-F1
#
_entry.id   AF-A0A2R6S1W3-F1
#
_cell.length_a   1.000
_cell.length_b   1.000
_cell.length_c   1.000
_cell.angle_alpha   90.00
_cell.angle_beta   90.00
_cell.angle_gamma   90.00
#
_symmetry.space_group_name_H-M   'P 1'
#
loop_
_entity.id
_entity.type
_entity.pdbx_description
1 polymer ?
#
loop_
_entity_poly.entity_id
_entity_poly.type
_entity_poly.pdbx_seq_one_letter_code
_entity_poly.pdbx_strand_id
1 'polypeptide(L)'
;MGAFSLPSFSVSPKKVVNFSINHDWCLLKRKKSVVYCQSSGNTVKSTMVSSVLTERSALVDAGSLVLSTNGKNQPEIEVKDLVPFGGPNTSVLDMDDGIGIVKFLRGKSFLITGATGFLAKVLIEKILRTVPDVGKIFLLIKAKSKEAAMQRLKNEIIDTELFKCLRQTYGKSYEAFMLSKLVPVLGNVCESNLGLEENTVEAIAKEVNIIVNSAANTTFDERYDVALDINTGGPSRLMSLAKKCKKLKLFLQMSTAYVNGQRQGRIMEKPFGIGDSIARENLLFETQKIPLPTLRVEDELKLVLDSKGTFDDNSVAQKMKELGLERAKIHGWQDTYVFTKAMGEMLIDSMRGEIPVVIIRPSVIESTYREPFPGWMEGNRMMDPIVLYYGKGQLTGFLVDPNGVLDVVPADMVVNATLAAIAKHGSAGKPESNVYQIASSVVNPLVFQDLASLLYQHFKSAPCLDSKGRPVHVPTMKLFGSMEDFSSHLWRDAVGRSGLSSVANGKLSQKLENICRKSVEQAKYLASIYQPYTFYGGRFDNSNTKRLMECMSEEEQQEFGFDVGNIDWEDYISNVHIPGLRKHVMKGRGMCT
;
A
#
# COMPACT_ATOMS: atom_id res chain seq x y z
N MET A 1 50.79 -45.35 22.87
CA MET A 1 50.31 -46.48 22.05
C MET A 1 49.28 -45.95 21.06
N GLY A 2 49.55 -46.09 19.74
CA GLY A 2 48.67 -45.88 18.56
C GLY A 2 47.94 -44.53 18.43
N ALA A 3 48.27 -43.54 17.59
CA ALA A 3 48.67 -43.49 16.17
C ALA A 3 47.67 -44.13 15.20
N PHE A 4 46.95 -43.31 14.42
CA PHE A 4 46.82 -43.41 12.95
C PHE A 4 46.21 -42.12 12.36
N SER A 5 46.60 -41.82 11.12
CA SER A 5 46.70 -40.51 10.48
C SER A 5 45.96 -40.43 9.14
N LEU A 6 45.39 -39.24 8.83
CA LEU A 6 45.29 -38.56 7.50
C LEU A 6 44.45 -39.22 6.37
N PRO A 7 43.90 -38.47 5.36
CA PRO A 7 44.56 -37.36 4.69
C PRO A 7 43.77 -36.10 4.33
N SER A 8 44.55 -35.03 4.30
CA SER A 8 44.38 -33.78 3.55
C SER A 8 44.37 -34.00 2.03
N PHE A 9 43.48 -33.32 1.31
CA PHE A 9 43.62 -33.07 -0.13
C PHE A 9 43.74 -31.56 -0.38
N SER A 10 44.88 -31.16 -0.93
CA SER A 10 45.12 -29.86 -1.56
C SER A 10 44.80 -29.96 -3.05
N VAL A 11 44.07 -28.99 -3.59
CA VAL A 11 43.97 -28.76 -5.04
C VAL A 11 44.14 -27.27 -5.32
N SER A 12 45.07 -27.00 -6.23
CA SER A 12 45.61 -25.71 -6.67
C SER A 12 44.58 -24.77 -7.36
N PRO A 13 44.84 -23.45 -7.41
CA PRO A 13 43.91 -22.48 -7.98
C PRO A 13 43.90 -22.55 -9.51
N LYS A 14 42.75 -22.83 -10.12
CA LYS A 14 42.55 -22.73 -11.57
C LYS A 14 41.66 -21.54 -11.92
N LYS A 15 42.30 -20.56 -12.56
CA LYS A 15 41.82 -19.61 -13.57
C LYS A 15 40.45 -18.95 -13.33
N VAL A 16 40.52 -17.66 -13.03
CA VAL A 16 39.48 -16.66 -13.30
C VAL A 16 38.95 -16.84 -14.73
N VAL A 17 37.67 -17.17 -14.85
CA VAL A 17 36.92 -17.08 -16.12
C VAL A 17 35.93 -15.95 -15.95
N ASN A 18 36.15 -14.85 -16.68
CA ASN A 18 35.15 -13.80 -16.87
C ASN A 18 33.95 -14.41 -17.59
N PHE A 19 32.82 -14.54 -16.89
CA PHE A 19 31.53 -14.82 -17.50
C PHE A 19 30.74 -13.52 -17.60
N SER A 20 30.74 -12.94 -18.81
CA SER A 20 29.66 -12.10 -19.31
C SER A 20 28.43 -13.00 -19.48
N ILE A 21 27.40 -12.83 -18.66
CA ILE A 21 26.17 -13.61 -18.78
C ILE A 21 25.06 -12.72 -19.33
N ASN A 22 24.77 -12.96 -20.62
CA ASN A 22 23.57 -12.51 -21.32
C ASN A 22 22.31 -13.10 -20.66
N HIS A 23 21.25 -12.28 -20.65
CA HIS A 23 19.91 -12.63 -20.25
C HIS A 23 19.33 -13.76 -21.12
N ASP A 24 19.05 -14.93 -20.52
CA ASP A 24 18.00 -15.85 -20.97
C ASP A 24 17.68 -16.85 -19.84
N TRP A 25 16.49 -16.74 -19.24
CA TRP A 25 16.00 -17.65 -18.20
C TRP A 25 15.15 -18.77 -18.83
N CYS A 26 15.48 -20.00 -18.45
CA CYS A 26 15.12 -21.24 -19.15
C CYS A 26 13.69 -21.75 -18.85
N LEU A 27 13.06 -22.27 -19.91
CA LEU A 27 11.76 -22.95 -19.98
C LEU A 27 11.80 -24.35 -19.34
N LEU A 28 10.94 -24.59 -18.33
CA LEU A 28 10.64 -25.96 -17.87
C LEU A 28 9.38 -26.49 -18.59
N LYS A 29 9.63 -27.37 -19.57
CA LYS A 29 8.63 -28.14 -20.32
C LYS A 29 7.83 -29.06 -19.40
N ARG A 30 6.50 -28.86 -19.29
CA ARG A 30 5.57 -29.91 -18.86
C ARG A 30 5.07 -30.71 -20.07
N LYS A 31 5.16 -32.03 -19.97
CA LYS A 31 4.70 -33.03 -20.96
C LYS A 31 3.22 -32.81 -21.29
N LYS A 32 2.89 -32.65 -22.59
CA LYS A 32 1.53 -32.67 -23.11
C LYS A 32 1.08 -34.11 -23.30
N SER A 33 0.03 -34.53 -22.60
CA SER A 33 -0.81 -35.67 -22.99
C SER A 33 -1.83 -35.16 -24.01
N VAL A 34 -1.71 -35.60 -25.25
CA VAL A 34 -2.64 -35.29 -26.34
C VAL A 34 -3.77 -36.31 -26.28
N VAL A 35 -5.01 -35.86 -26.12
CA VAL A 35 -6.22 -36.66 -26.38
C VAL A 35 -6.98 -35.95 -27.49
N TYR A 36 -7.10 -36.62 -28.63
CA TYR A 36 -7.94 -36.20 -29.76
C TYR A 36 -9.40 -36.61 -29.50
N CYS A 37 -10.34 -35.72 -29.78
CA CYS A 37 -11.69 -36.11 -30.20
C CYS A 37 -12.21 -35.12 -31.25
N GLN A 38 -12.72 -35.69 -32.34
CA GLN A 38 -13.21 -35.04 -33.54
C GLN A 38 -14.69 -34.62 -33.42
N SER A 39 -15.03 -33.65 -34.27
CA SER A 39 -16.34 -33.37 -34.88
C SER A 39 -17.50 -32.91 -33.99
N SER A 40 -18.06 -31.74 -34.29
CA SER A 40 -19.09 -31.56 -35.32
C SER A 40 -19.50 -30.08 -35.36
N GLY A 41 -19.75 -29.57 -36.58
CA GLY A 41 -20.08 -28.17 -36.81
C GLY A 41 -21.54 -27.85 -36.51
N ASN A 42 -21.84 -26.55 -36.44
CA ASN A 42 -22.98 -26.00 -37.16
C ASN A 42 -22.84 -24.49 -37.39
N THR A 43 -23.10 -24.14 -38.63
CA THR A 43 -23.11 -22.80 -39.21
C THR A 43 -24.50 -22.18 -39.00
N VAL A 44 -24.59 -20.93 -38.57
CA VAL A 44 -25.81 -20.12 -38.79
C VAL A 44 -25.39 -18.73 -39.27
N LYS A 45 -25.90 -18.38 -40.46
CA LYS A 45 -25.89 -17.04 -41.07
C LYS A 45 -27.12 -16.25 -40.61
N SER A 46 -26.97 -14.95 -40.35
CA SER A 46 -27.93 -13.92 -40.79
C SER A 46 -27.27 -12.53 -40.72
N THR A 47 -26.87 -11.94 -41.84
CA THR A 47 -27.55 -10.88 -42.64
C THR A 47 -27.65 -9.49 -42.00
N MET A 48 -27.16 -8.52 -42.78
CA MET A 48 -27.08 -7.06 -42.63
C MET A 48 -28.38 -6.35 -42.23
N VAL A 49 -28.24 -5.20 -41.54
CA VAL A 49 -28.87 -3.92 -41.94
C VAL A 49 -27.93 -2.75 -41.60
N SER A 50 -27.65 -1.91 -42.60
CA SER A 50 -27.04 -0.57 -42.51
C SER A 50 -28.17 0.47 -42.52
N SER A 51 -28.06 1.55 -41.74
CA SER A 51 -28.58 2.87 -42.13
C SER A 51 -28.28 4.00 -41.13
N VAL A 52 -27.72 5.07 -41.71
CA VAL A 52 -28.14 6.48 -41.59
C VAL A 52 -27.54 7.36 -40.49
N LEU A 53 -26.76 8.32 -41.01
CA LEU A 53 -26.35 9.62 -40.50
C LEU A 53 -27.53 10.50 -40.08
N THR A 54 -27.35 11.28 -39.02
CA THR A 54 -27.94 12.62 -38.94
C THR A 54 -27.02 13.55 -38.16
N GLU A 55 -26.45 14.52 -38.87
CA GLU A 55 -25.94 15.77 -38.33
C GLU A 55 -27.09 16.59 -37.73
N ARG A 56 -26.82 17.30 -36.63
CA ARG A 56 -27.51 18.56 -36.31
C ARG A 56 -26.50 19.57 -35.75
N SER A 57 -26.44 20.68 -36.46
CA SER A 57 -25.79 21.94 -36.14
C SER A 57 -26.62 22.77 -35.16
N ALA A 58 -25.94 23.61 -34.38
CA ALA A 58 -26.47 24.87 -33.87
C ALA A 58 -25.31 25.87 -33.63
N LEU A 59 -25.29 26.95 -34.41
CA LEU A 59 -24.78 28.27 -34.02
C LEU A 59 -25.69 28.82 -32.89
N VAL A 60 -25.33 29.74 -31.99
CA VAL A 60 -25.00 31.19 -32.07
C VAL A 60 -24.41 31.53 -30.67
N ASP A 61 -23.46 32.43 -30.37
CA ASP A 61 -23.45 33.88 -30.60
C ASP A 61 -22.10 34.50 -30.20
N ALA A 62 -21.80 35.68 -30.75
CA ALA A 62 -20.56 36.44 -30.60
C ALA A 62 -20.81 37.84 -30.01
N GLY A 63 -19.87 38.33 -29.21
CA GLY A 63 -19.77 39.74 -28.78
C GLY A 63 -18.89 39.84 -27.52
N SER A 64 -17.97 40.78 -27.31
CA SER A 64 -17.54 41.98 -28.03
C SER A 64 -16.13 42.33 -27.54
N LEU A 65 -15.27 42.80 -28.43
CA LEU A 65 -13.99 43.45 -28.14
C LEU A 65 -14.21 44.88 -27.64
N VAL A 66 -13.43 45.34 -26.65
CA VAL A 66 -13.17 46.78 -26.41
C VAL A 66 -11.68 46.96 -26.04
N LEU A 67 -11.02 47.85 -26.78
CA LEU A 67 -9.67 48.38 -26.56
C LEU A 67 -9.75 49.81 -25.99
N SER A 68 -8.86 50.18 -25.07
CA SER A 68 -8.43 51.58 -24.80
C SER A 68 -7.10 51.58 -24.01
N THR A 69 -5.93 51.81 -24.62
CA THR A 69 -5.17 53.08 -24.82
C THR A 69 -4.56 53.76 -23.58
N ASN A 70 -3.23 53.56 -23.44
CA ASN A 70 -2.12 54.50 -23.12
C ASN A 70 -2.26 55.72 -22.17
N GLY A 71 -1.25 55.88 -21.30
CA GLY A 71 -0.81 57.18 -20.75
C GLY A 71 0.39 57.09 -19.78
N LYS A 72 1.53 57.69 -20.15
CA LYS A 72 2.85 57.71 -19.48
C LYS A 72 2.95 58.71 -18.30
N ASN A 73 3.83 58.48 -17.31
CA ASN A 73 5.03 59.31 -17.00
C ASN A 73 5.77 58.95 -15.68
N GLN A 74 7.11 59.04 -15.78
CA GLN A 74 8.31 58.82 -14.93
C GLN A 74 8.39 59.51 -13.54
N PRO A 75 9.44 59.29 -12.66
CA PRO A 75 10.87 59.08 -12.99
C PRO A 75 11.70 58.03 -12.20
N GLU A 76 12.89 57.83 -12.77
CA GLU A 76 14.01 56.93 -12.45
C GLU A 76 14.77 57.25 -11.16
N ILE A 77 15.34 56.20 -10.54
CA ILE A 77 16.56 56.28 -9.74
C ILE A 77 17.49 55.16 -10.23
N GLU A 78 18.64 55.53 -10.79
CA GLU A 78 19.74 54.64 -11.18
C GLU A 78 20.51 54.15 -9.95
N VAL A 79 20.76 52.83 -9.86
CA VAL A 79 21.94 52.29 -9.18
C VAL A 79 22.56 51.22 -10.07
N LYS A 80 23.84 51.43 -10.39
CA LYS A 80 24.67 50.64 -11.31
C LYS A 80 25.09 49.29 -10.73
N ASP A 81 25.10 48.31 -11.63
CA ASP A 81 26.01 47.16 -11.76
C ASP A 81 26.22 46.22 -10.57
N LEU A 82 25.39 45.18 -10.50
CA LEU A 82 25.80 43.84 -10.06
C LEU A 82 25.33 42.80 -11.10
N VAL A 83 26.30 42.08 -11.66
CA VAL A 83 26.15 41.07 -12.71
C VAL A 83 25.34 39.87 -12.19
N PRO A 84 24.23 39.44 -12.84
CA PRO A 84 23.54 38.22 -12.44
C PRO A 84 24.13 36.98 -13.13
N PHE A 85 24.49 35.99 -12.31
CA PHE A 85 24.72 34.61 -12.73
C PHE A 85 23.39 34.04 -13.24
N GLY A 86 23.37 33.56 -14.49
CA GLY A 86 22.17 33.07 -15.17
C GLY A 86 21.58 31.82 -14.52
N GLY A 87 20.37 31.96 -13.98
CA GLY A 87 19.40 30.89 -13.83
C GLY A 87 18.34 31.01 -14.95
N PRO A 88 17.64 29.93 -15.32
CA PRO A 88 16.64 29.99 -16.39
C PRO A 88 15.47 30.89 -15.97
N ASN A 89 15.26 31.96 -16.74
CA ASN A 89 14.08 32.80 -16.68
C ASN A 89 12.83 31.93 -16.85
N THR A 90 12.17 31.62 -15.74
CA THR A 90 10.79 31.17 -15.76
C THR A 90 9.98 32.45 -15.62
N SER A 91 9.29 32.86 -16.68
CA SER A 91 8.41 34.03 -16.65
C SER A 91 7.35 33.84 -15.57
N VAL A 92 7.14 34.90 -14.78
CA VAL A 92 6.21 35.00 -13.64
C VAL A 92 4.72 34.85 -14.03
N LEU A 93 4.42 34.43 -15.28
CA LEU A 93 3.06 34.34 -15.83
C LEU A 93 2.48 32.90 -15.89
N ASP A 94 3.25 31.86 -15.52
CA ASP A 94 2.79 30.46 -15.57
C ASP A 94 2.53 29.83 -14.18
N MET A 95 2.50 30.62 -13.10
CA MET A 95 2.37 30.09 -11.73
C MET A 95 0.93 29.72 -11.31
N ASP A 96 -0.08 29.97 -12.15
CA ASP A 96 -1.49 29.79 -11.78
C ASP A 96 -2.10 28.45 -12.26
N ASP A 97 -1.38 27.68 -13.10
CA ASP A 97 -1.93 26.50 -13.78
C ASP A 97 -1.85 25.18 -12.96
N GLY A 98 -1.21 25.20 -11.79
CA GLY A 98 -1.03 24.00 -10.94
C GLY A 98 -0.26 22.84 -11.60
N ILE A 99 -0.48 21.62 -11.12
CA ILE A 99 0.11 20.38 -11.67
C ILE A 99 -0.60 19.94 -12.97
N GLY A 100 -1.88 20.28 -13.13
CA GLY A 100 -2.72 19.83 -14.23
C GLY A 100 -3.17 18.37 -14.08
N ILE A 101 -3.56 17.93 -12.87
CA ILE A 101 -3.90 16.52 -12.54
C ILE A 101 -4.94 15.95 -13.51
N VAL A 102 -6.12 16.60 -13.60
CA VAL A 102 -7.20 16.14 -14.49
C VAL A 102 -6.77 16.18 -15.95
N LYS A 103 -6.10 17.27 -16.38
CA LYS A 103 -5.61 17.46 -17.75
C LYS A 103 -4.66 16.34 -18.17
N PHE A 104 -3.75 15.93 -17.29
CA PHE A 104 -2.81 14.85 -17.56
C PHE A 104 -3.51 13.49 -17.71
N LEU A 105 -4.43 13.17 -16.80
CA LEU A 105 -5.10 11.87 -16.71
C LEU A 105 -6.11 11.62 -17.84
N ARG A 106 -6.65 12.67 -18.47
CA ARG A 106 -7.57 12.56 -19.63
C ARG A 106 -6.96 11.68 -20.74
N GLY A 107 -7.76 10.71 -21.19
CA GLY A 107 -7.37 9.76 -22.23
C GLY A 107 -6.22 8.81 -21.89
N LYS A 108 -5.70 8.81 -20.64
CA LYS A 108 -4.63 7.89 -20.22
C LYS A 108 -5.21 6.54 -19.88
N SER A 109 -4.57 5.47 -20.37
CA SER A 109 -4.89 4.10 -19.98
C SER A 109 -3.95 3.60 -18.88
N PHE A 110 -4.49 2.78 -17.98
CA PHE A 110 -3.82 2.31 -16.77
C PHE A 110 -3.70 0.78 -16.75
N LEU A 111 -2.62 0.26 -16.17
CA LEU A 111 -2.59 -1.11 -15.63
C LEU A 111 -2.48 -1.02 -14.11
N ILE A 112 -3.45 -1.57 -13.39
CA ILE A 112 -3.48 -1.57 -11.93
C ILE A 112 -3.43 -3.01 -11.42
N THR A 113 -2.42 -3.32 -10.59
CA THR A 113 -2.34 -4.59 -9.85
C THR A 113 -2.92 -4.41 -8.45
N GLY A 114 -3.44 -5.49 -7.86
CA GLY A 114 -4.08 -5.40 -6.54
C GLY A 114 -5.40 -4.62 -6.55
N ALA A 115 -6.04 -4.51 -7.72
CA ALA A 115 -7.22 -3.68 -7.97
C ALA A 115 -8.41 -3.95 -7.04
N THR A 116 -8.53 -5.17 -6.52
CA THR A 116 -9.60 -5.54 -5.58
C THR A 116 -9.29 -5.15 -4.14
N GLY A 117 -8.07 -4.70 -3.85
CA GLY A 117 -7.65 -4.24 -2.53
C GLY A 117 -8.20 -2.85 -2.22
N PHE A 118 -8.32 -2.55 -0.93
CA PHE A 118 -8.89 -1.31 -0.41
C PHE A 118 -8.39 -0.03 -1.09
N LEU A 119 -7.09 0.26 -1.01
CA LEU A 119 -6.52 1.51 -1.53
C LEU A 119 -6.68 1.63 -3.04
N ALA A 120 -6.47 0.53 -3.78
CA ALA A 120 -6.63 0.52 -5.23
C ALA A 120 -8.08 0.81 -5.65
N LYS A 121 -9.07 0.37 -4.86
CA LYS A 121 -10.47 0.72 -5.11
C LYS A 121 -10.75 2.20 -4.90
N VAL A 122 -10.22 2.82 -3.83
CA VAL A 122 -10.33 4.27 -3.62
C VAL A 122 -9.68 5.03 -4.78
N LEU A 123 -8.52 4.57 -5.26
CA LEU A 123 -7.85 5.14 -6.43
C LEU A 123 -8.71 5.06 -7.69
N ILE A 124 -9.27 3.88 -8.00
CA ILE A 124 -10.14 3.68 -9.16
C ILE A 124 -11.40 4.55 -9.06
N GLU A 125 -12.01 4.63 -7.87
CA GLU A 125 -13.17 5.49 -7.63
C GLU A 125 -12.83 6.96 -7.89
N LYS A 126 -11.75 7.47 -7.30
CA LYS A 126 -11.33 8.87 -7.47
C LYS A 126 -11.05 9.19 -8.93
N ILE A 127 -10.35 8.31 -9.66
CA ILE A 127 -10.08 8.48 -11.10
C ILE A 127 -11.39 8.57 -11.88
N LEU A 128 -12.32 7.62 -11.69
CA LEU A 128 -13.56 7.56 -12.46
C LEU A 128 -14.52 8.71 -12.13
N ARG A 129 -14.53 9.16 -10.87
CA ARG A 129 -15.38 10.27 -10.41
C ARG A 129 -14.88 11.62 -10.91
N THR A 130 -13.57 11.83 -10.93
CA THR A 130 -12.97 13.15 -11.27
C THR A 130 -12.53 13.27 -12.72
N VAL A 131 -12.24 12.15 -13.39
CA VAL A 131 -11.75 12.11 -14.78
C VAL A 131 -12.56 11.08 -15.59
N PRO A 132 -13.85 11.35 -15.89
CA PRO A 132 -14.69 10.40 -16.63
C PRO A 132 -14.17 10.10 -18.05
N ASP A 133 -13.34 10.99 -18.62
CA ASP A 133 -12.68 10.81 -19.91
C ASP A 133 -11.34 10.06 -19.83
N VAL A 134 -11.03 9.43 -18.69
CA VAL A 134 -9.89 8.50 -18.59
C VAL A 134 -10.03 7.37 -19.62
N GLY A 135 -8.90 6.85 -20.09
CA GLY A 135 -8.86 5.69 -20.97
C GLY A 135 -9.28 4.39 -20.25
N LYS A 136 -8.87 3.25 -20.81
CA LYS A 136 -9.14 1.96 -20.19
C LYS A 136 -8.27 1.75 -18.97
N ILE A 137 -8.84 1.16 -17.93
CA ILE A 137 -8.14 0.72 -16.73
C ILE A 137 -8.11 -0.80 -16.75
N PHE A 138 -6.96 -1.37 -17.14
CA PHE A 138 -6.69 -2.80 -17.10
C PHE A 138 -6.44 -3.21 -15.64
N LEU A 139 -7.26 -4.12 -15.12
CA LEU A 139 -7.21 -4.56 -13.74
C LEU A 139 -6.67 -5.99 -13.67
N LEU A 140 -5.45 -6.16 -13.17
CA LEU A 140 -4.87 -7.49 -12.99
C LEU A 140 -5.55 -8.18 -11.79
N ILE A 141 -6.34 -9.22 -12.08
CA ILE A 141 -7.14 -9.96 -11.10
C ILE A 141 -6.70 -11.42 -11.08
N LYS A 142 -6.25 -11.87 -9.91
CA LYS A 142 -5.93 -13.28 -9.64
C LYS A 142 -7.22 -14.10 -9.56
N ALA A 143 -7.48 -14.96 -10.54
CA ALA A 143 -8.66 -15.82 -10.57
C ALA A 143 -8.34 -17.17 -11.23
N LYS A 144 -9.32 -18.08 -11.28
CA LYS A 144 -9.17 -19.39 -11.94
C LYS A 144 -9.51 -19.36 -13.43
N SER A 145 -10.29 -18.37 -13.87
CA SER A 145 -10.72 -18.19 -15.26
C SER A 145 -11.08 -16.73 -15.54
N LYS A 146 -11.30 -16.38 -16.82
CA LYS A 146 -11.71 -15.02 -17.23
C LYS A 146 -13.10 -14.67 -16.66
N GLU A 147 -14.00 -15.64 -16.58
CA GLU A 147 -15.33 -15.50 -15.99
C GLU A 147 -15.24 -15.23 -14.49
N ALA A 148 -14.38 -15.96 -13.78
CA ALA A 148 -14.14 -15.72 -12.36
C ALA A 148 -13.50 -14.33 -12.12
N ALA A 149 -12.61 -13.87 -12.99
CA ALA A 149 -12.05 -12.52 -12.91
C ALA A 149 -13.14 -11.45 -13.11
N MET A 150 -14.05 -11.64 -14.07
CA MET A 150 -15.20 -10.75 -14.30
C MET A 150 -16.16 -10.74 -13.11
N GLN A 151 -16.45 -11.89 -12.50
CA GLN A 151 -17.26 -11.97 -11.29
C GLN A 151 -16.63 -11.21 -10.11
N ARG A 152 -15.31 -11.33 -9.94
CA ARG A 152 -14.58 -10.56 -8.92
C ARG A 152 -14.64 -9.06 -9.21
N LEU A 153 -14.47 -8.62 -10.45
CA LEU A 153 -14.65 -7.20 -10.84
C LEU A 153 -16.04 -6.70 -10.43
N LYS A 154 -17.09 -7.46 -10.74
CA LYS A 154 -18.47 -7.09 -10.40
C LYS A 154 -18.67 -7.00 -8.89
N ASN A 155 -18.40 -8.10 -8.18
CA ASN A 155 -18.72 -8.22 -6.75
C ASN A 155 -17.80 -7.37 -5.84
N GLU A 156 -16.51 -7.28 -6.18
CA GLU A 156 -15.50 -6.66 -5.30
C GLU A 156 -15.22 -5.20 -5.64
N ILE A 157 -15.70 -4.69 -6.78
CA ILE A 157 -15.51 -3.30 -7.22
C ILE A 157 -16.85 -2.66 -7.59
N ILE A 158 -17.49 -3.07 -8.70
CA ILE A 158 -18.67 -2.38 -9.27
C ILE A 158 -19.85 -2.32 -8.29
N ASP A 159 -20.09 -3.39 -7.55
CA ASP A 159 -21.25 -3.49 -6.66
C ASP A 159 -21.00 -2.86 -5.28
N THR A 160 -19.75 -2.48 -4.97
CA THR A 160 -19.38 -1.96 -3.64
C THR A 160 -19.95 -0.57 -3.37
N GLU A 161 -20.23 -0.28 -2.10
CA GLU A 161 -20.78 1.02 -1.66
C GLU A 161 -19.85 2.19 -1.97
N LEU A 162 -18.54 1.95 -2.10
CA LEU A 162 -17.55 2.96 -2.46
C LEU A 162 -17.98 3.76 -3.69
N PHE A 163 -18.49 3.08 -4.72
CA PHE A 163 -18.86 3.68 -6.01
C PHE A 163 -20.29 4.26 -6.01
N LYS A 164 -20.91 4.48 -4.84
CA LYS A 164 -22.29 5.00 -4.76
C LYS A 164 -22.46 6.37 -5.43
N CYS A 165 -21.45 7.24 -5.34
CA CYS A 165 -21.50 8.56 -5.96
C CYS A 165 -21.55 8.44 -7.48
N LEU A 166 -20.71 7.59 -8.07
CA LEU A 166 -20.76 7.24 -9.50
C LEU A 166 -22.10 6.60 -9.90
N ARG A 167 -22.64 5.72 -9.06
CA ARG A 167 -23.96 5.11 -9.30
C ARG A 167 -25.09 6.13 -9.33
N GLN A 168 -25.03 7.13 -8.45
CA GLN A 168 -25.99 8.25 -8.42
C GLN A 168 -25.84 9.14 -9.67
N THR A 169 -24.61 9.45 -10.07
CA THR A 169 -24.33 10.28 -11.26
C THR A 169 -24.80 9.64 -12.55
N TYR A 170 -24.50 8.35 -12.76
CA TYR A 170 -24.80 7.66 -14.03
C TYR A 170 -26.15 6.93 -14.06
N GLY A 171 -26.80 6.73 -12.91
CA GLY A 171 -28.10 6.06 -12.80
C GLY A 171 -28.13 4.71 -13.54
N LYS A 172 -29.06 4.55 -14.49
CA LYS A 172 -29.21 3.33 -15.29
C LYS A 172 -28.00 3.01 -16.16
N SER A 173 -27.18 4.01 -16.49
CA SER A 173 -25.97 3.85 -17.31
C SER A 173 -24.74 3.49 -16.49
N TYR A 174 -24.85 3.36 -15.16
CA TYR A 174 -23.72 3.10 -14.26
C TYR A 174 -22.93 1.84 -14.65
N GLU A 175 -23.60 0.69 -14.81
CA GLU A 175 -22.90 -0.56 -15.12
C GLU A 175 -22.23 -0.49 -16.50
N ALA A 176 -22.91 0.10 -17.49
CA ALA A 176 -22.34 0.33 -18.82
C ALA A 176 -21.12 1.25 -18.79
N PHE A 177 -21.16 2.35 -18.02
CA PHE A 177 -20.03 3.24 -17.81
C PHE A 177 -18.85 2.50 -17.18
N MET A 178 -19.09 1.80 -16.07
CA MET A 178 -18.04 1.04 -15.36
C MET A 178 -17.38 0.01 -16.27
N LEU A 179 -18.17 -0.79 -17.01
CA LEU A 179 -17.66 -1.81 -17.93
C LEU A 179 -16.99 -1.23 -19.19
N SER A 180 -17.31 0.01 -19.56
CA SER A 180 -16.61 0.70 -20.65
C SER A 180 -15.18 1.13 -20.26
N LYS A 181 -14.93 1.33 -18.96
CA LYS A 181 -13.65 1.80 -18.42
C LYS A 181 -12.80 0.67 -17.83
N LEU A 182 -13.41 -0.27 -17.11
CA LEU A 182 -12.72 -1.30 -16.36
C LEU A 182 -12.60 -2.59 -17.17
N VAL A 183 -11.36 -3.01 -17.44
CA VAL A 183 -11.05 -4.22 -18.19
C VAL A 183 -10.40 -5.24 -17.25
N PRO A 184 -11.10 -6.31 -16.84
CA PRO A 184 -10.50 -7.33 -15.99
C PRO A 184 -9.50 -8.17 -16.81
N VAL A 185 -8.30 -8.31 -16.26
CA VAL A 185 -7.21 -9.08 -16.85
C VAL A 185 -6.86 -10.22 -15.89
N LEU A 186 -7.10 -11.46 -16.33
CA LEU A 186 -6.71 -12.64 -15.57
C LEU A 186 -5.18 -12.69 -15.48
N GLY A 187 -4.63 -12.67 -14.26
CA GLY A 187 -3.19 -12.83 -14.05
C GLY A 187 -2.77 -12.75 -12.58
N ASN A 188 -1.48 -12.98 -12.34
CA ASN A 188 -0.89 -13.09 -11.03
C ASN A 188 0.56 -12.57 -11.05
N VAL A 189 0.86 -11.59 -10.21
CA VAL A 189 2.20 -10.97 -10.16
C VAL A 189 3.30 -11.93 -9.73
N CYS A 190 2.95 -13.07 -9.13
CA CYS A 190 3.87 -14.16 -8.76
C CYS A 190 4.32 -15.01 -9.97
N GLU A 191 3.59 -14.96 -11.08
CA GLU A 191 3.84 -15.83 -12.22
C GLU A 191 4.71 -15.16 -13.28
N SER A 192 5.47 -15.95 -14.04
CA SER A 192 6.22 -15.48 -15.21
C SER A 192 5.28 -14.77 -16.19
N ASN A 193 5.73 -13.64 -16.75
CA ASN A 193 4.90 -12.74 -17.56
C ASN A 193 3.56 -12.35 -16.88
N LEU A 194 3.52 -12.32 -15.55
CA LEU A 194 2.34 -12.02 -14.73
C LEU A 194 1.16 -13.01 -14.94
N GLY A 195 1.43 -14.22 -15.45
CA GLY A 195 0.39 -15.19 -15.80
C GLY A 195 -0.45 -14.79 -17.02
N LEU A 196 0.04 -13.82 -17.82
CA LEU A 196 -0.68 -13.30 -18.99
C LEU A 196 -0.36 -14.11 -20.25
N GLU A 197 -1.37 -14.25 -21.12
CA GLU A 197 -1.21 -14.72 -22.50
C GLU A 197 -0.44 -13.67 -23.33
N GLU A 198 0.40 -14.09 -24.29
CA GLU A 198 1.24 -13.17 -25.09
C GLU A 198 0.41 -12.08 -25.79
N ASN A 199 -0.72 -12.43 -26.40
CA ASN A 199 -1.63 -11.46 -27.03
C ASN A 199 -2.15 -10.40 -26.04
N THR A 200 -2.36 -10.79 -24.78
CA THR A 200 -2.81 -9.86 -23.72
C THR A 200 -1.67 -8.94 -23.29
N VAL A 201 -0.45 -9.47 -23.18
CA VAL A 201 0.77 -8.68 -22.94
C VAL A 201 0.96 -7.62 -24.03
N GLU A 202 0.85 -8.00 -25.30
CA GLU A 202 0.97 -7.09 -26.43
C GLU A 202 -0.11 -6.00 -26.43
N ALA A 203 -1.37 -6.36 -26.15
CA ALA A 203 -2.48 -5.42 -26.07
C ALA A 203 -2.26 -4.37 -24.97
N ILE A 204 -1.86 -4.82 -23.78
CA ILE A 204 -1.55 -3.94 -22.64
C ILE A 204 -0.35 -3.05 -22.98
N ALA A 205 0.74 -3.62 -23.49
CA ALA A 205 1.96 -2.88 -23.81
C ALA A 205 1.78 -1.82 -24.90
N LYS A 206 0.81 -1.99 -25.79
CA LYS A 206 0.48 -1.03 -26.85
C LYS A 206 -0.34 0.17 -26.37
N GLU A 207 -1.14 0.00 -25.31
CA GLU A 207 -2.12 1.00 -24.88
C GLU A 207 -1.72 1.73 -23.60
N VAL A 208 -1.12 1.04 -22.62
CA VAL A 208 -0.94 1.56 -21.26
C VAL A 208 0.02 2.75 -21.20
N ASN A 209 -0.40 3.77 -20.49
CA ASN A 209 0.40 4.96 -20.17
C ASN A 209 0.92 4.94 -18.74
N ILE A 210 0.18 4.37 -17.79
CA ILE A 210 0.53 4.41 -16.37
C ILE A 210 0.38 3.01 -15.79
N ILE A 211 1.41 2.52 -15.11
CA ILE A 211 1.35 1.27 -14.35
C ILE A 211 1.32 1.61 -12.87
N VAL A 212 0.32 1.11 -12.15
CA VAL A 212 0.21 1.24 -10.68
C VAL A 212 0.33 -0.14 -10.06
N ASN A 213 1.44 -0.36 -9.35
CA ASN A 213 1.64 -1.59 -8.59
C ASN A 213 1.16 -1.42 -7.15
N SER A 214 -0.05 -1.93 -6.87
CA SER A 214 -0.61 -1.99 -5.52
C SER A 214 -0.77 -3.42 -4.99
N ALA A 215 -0.43 -4.45 -5.79
CA ALA A 215 -0.40 -5.83 -5.31
C ALA A 215 0.74 -6.02 -4.30
N ALA A 216 0.39 -6.56 -3.13
CA ALA A 216 1.34 -6.89 -2.08
C ALA A 216 0.73 -7.98 -1.18
N ASN A 217 1.60 -8.69 -0.46
CA ASN A 217 1.22 -9.38 0.77
C ASN A 217 1.59 -8.46 1.93
N THR A 218 0.61 -8.12 2.77
CA THR A 218 0.73 -7.17 3.88
C THR A 218 0.66 -7.85 5.25
N THR A 219 0.73 -9.18 5.29
CA THR A 219 0.74 -9.96 6.52
C THR A 219 2.15 -9.93 7.13
N PHE A 220 2.29 -9.39 8.34
CA PHE A 220 3.58 -9.18 8.99
C PHE A 220 4.35 -10.48 9.27
N ASP A 221 3.64 -11.57 9.57
CA ASP A 221 4.21 -12.89 9.86
C ASP A 221 4.04 -13.90 8.72
N GLU A 222 3.96 -13.43 7.47
CA GLU A 222 3.89 -14.31 6.29
C GLU A 222 5.18 -15.11 6.13
N ARG A 223 5.05 -16.29 5.51
CA ARG A 223 6.20 -17.08 5.05
C ARG A 223 7.11 -16.26 4.15
N TYR A 224 8.41 -16.33 4.39
CA TYR A 224 9.38 -15.53 3.65
C TYR A 224 9.33 -15.77 2.14
N ASP A 225 9.16 -17.01 1.70
CA ASP A 225 9.10 -17.36 0.29
C ASP A 225 7.90 -16.76 -0.44
N VAL A 226 6.76 -16.66 0.24
CA VAL A 226 5.55 -16.05 -0.30
C VAL A 226 5.71 -14.53 -0.33
N ALA A 227 6.17 -13.92 0.76
CA ALA A 227 6.35 -12.48 0.88
C ALA A 227 7.39 -11.96 -0.12
N LEU A 228 8.53 -12.64 -0.27
CA LEU A 228 9.60 -12.27 -1.21
C LEU A 228 9.11 -12.36 -2.66
N ASP A 229 8.42 -13.44 -3.04
CA ASP A 229 7.95 -13.60 -4.41
C ASP A 229 6.94 -12.50 -4.82
N ILE A 230 6.00 -12.14 -3.94
CA ILE A 230 5.00 -11.11 -4.26
C ILE A 230 5.52 -9.68 -4.11
N ASN A 231 6.20 -9.35 -3.02
CA ASN A 231 6.59 -7.97 -2.70
C ASN A 231 7.91 -7.56 -3.36
N THR A 232 8.76 -8.52 -3.76
CA THR A 232 10.05 -8.25 -4.42
C THR A 232 10.05 -8.76 -5.85
N GLY A 233 9.68 -10.03 -6.08
CA GLY A 233 9.59 -10.61 -7.41
C GLY A 233 8.47 -10.00 -8.26
N GLY A 234 7.32 -9.71 -7.65
CA GLY A 234 6.16 -9.11 -8.31
C GLY A 234 6.47 -7.77 -9.00
N PRO A 235 7.01 -6.77 -8.27
CA PRO A 235 7.46 -5.52 -8.88
C PRO A 235 8.48 -5.70 -9.99
N SER A 236 9.46 -6.60 -9.83
CA SER A 236 10.48 -6.89 -10.86
C SER A 236 9.88 -7.42 -12.17
N ARG A 237 8.94 -8.37 -12.09
CA ARG A 237 8.22 -8.91 -13.25
C ARG A 237 7.32 -7.85 -13.90
N LEU A 238 6.68 -7.00 -13.10
CA LEU A 238 5.86 -5.90 -13.60
C LEU A 238 6.71 -4.82 -14.29
N MET A 239 7.89 -4.49 -13.75
CA MET A 239 8.86 -3.61 -14.40
C MET A 239 9.37 -4.18 -15.73
N SER A 240 9.52 -5.50 -15.82
CA SER A 240 9.85 -6.16 -17.09
C SER A 240 8.75 -6.00 -18.15
N LEU A 241 7.47 -6.01 -17.75
CA LEU A 241 6.36 -5.63 -18.64
C LEU A 241 6.39 -4.13 -18.98
N ALA A 242 6.68 -3.27 -18.00
CA ALA A 242 6.75 -1.83 -18.17
C ALA A 242 7.75 -1.43 -19.27
N LYS A 243 8.90 -2.09 -19.34
CA LYS A 243 9.89 -1.91 -20.41
C LYS A 243 9.39 -2.23 -21.81
N LYS A 244 8.35 -3.07 -21.94
CA LYS A 244 7.71 -3.37 -23.23
C LYS A 244 6.70 -2.29 -23.64
N CYS A 245 6.26 -1.44 -22.71
CA CYS A 245 5.18 -0.47 -22.91
C CYS A 245 5.70 0.82 -23.57
N LYS A 246 5.51 0.97 -24.89
CA LYS A 246 6.05 2.11 -25.66
C LYS A 246 5.42 3.47 -25.33
N LYS A 247 4.20 3.47 -24.78
CA LYS A 247 3.46 4.68 -24.41
C LYS A 247 3.54 5.00 -22.92
N LEU A 248 4.34 4.24 -22.16
CA LEU A 248 4.47 4.41 -20.72
C LEU A 248 5.01 5.79 -20.41
N LYS A 249 4.32 6.48 -19.50
CA LYS A 249 4.69 7.78 -18.94
C LYS A 249 5.24 7.64 -17.53
N LEU A 250 4.77 6.65 -16.77
CA LEU A 250 5.14 6.50 -15.38
C LEU A 250 4.85 5.09 -14.86
N PHE A 251 5.75 4.60 -14.00
CA PHE A 251 5.54 3.44 -13.15
C PHE A 251 5.40 3.88 -11.71
N LEU A 252 4.30 3.53 -11.05
CA LEU A 252 4.06 3.83 -9.64
C LEU A 252 4.13 2.55 -8.80
N GLN A 253 4.95 2.59 -7.74
CA GLN A 253 5.02 1.55 -6.72
C GLN A 253 4.33 2.03 -5.45
N MET A 254 3.28 1.34 -5.02
CA MET A 254 2.74 1.52 -3.67
C MET A 254 3.60 0.74 -2.67
N SER A 255 4.22 1.43 -1.72
CA SER A 255 5.07 0.86 -0.68
C SER A 255 4.48 1.12 0.71
N THR A 256 5.31 1.35 1.73
CA THR A 256 4.90 1.76 3.07
C THR A 256 5.99 2.62 3.69
N ALA A 257 5.68 3.59 4.54
CA ALA A 257 6.68 4.36 5.28
C ALA A 257 7.54 3.48 6.20
N TYR A 258 7.03 2.33 6.62
CA TYR A 258 7.74 1.40 7.50
C TYR A 258 8.86 0.60 6.80
N VAL A 259 9.04 0.72 5.47
CA VAL A 259 10.25 0.25 4.79
C VAL A 259 11.52 0.90 5.33
N ASN A 260 11.40 2.01 6.06
CA ASN A 260 12.51 2.61 6.78
C ASN A 260 13.00 1.79 7.99
N GLY A 261 12.41 0.62 8.24
CA GLY A 261 12.84 -0.36 9.24
C GLY A 261 13.10 0.28 10.60
N GLN A 262 14.18 -0.12 11.27
CA GLN A 262 14.46 0.27 12.66
C GLN A 262 15.04 1.69 12.84
N ARG A 263 15.04 2.55 11.80
CA ARG A 263 15.51 3.94 11.91
C ARG A 263 14.74 4.70 13.00
N GLN A 264 15.44 5.61 13.67
CA GLN A 264 14.91 6.42 14.77
C GLN A 264 14.94 7.91 14.41
N GLY A 265 14.15 8.72 15.12
CA GLY A 265 14.08 10.17 14.89
C GLY A 265 13.43 10.53 13.56
N ARG A 266 13.75 11.69 13.00
CA ARG A 266 13.16 12.17 11.74
C ARG A 266 13.78 11.45 10.52
N ILE A 267 12.94 10.78 9.73
CA ILE A 267 13.36 9.93 8.62
C ILE A 267 12.97 10.56 7.28
N MET A 268 13.97 10.91 6.48
CA MET A 268 13.81 11.60 5.21
C MET A 268 13.28 10.70 4.09
N GLU A 269 12.56 11.30 3.13
CA GLU A 269 12.04 10.66 1.90
C GLU A 269 13.17 10.29 0.92
N LYS A 270 14.00 9.31 1.28
CA LYS A 270 15.12 8.83 0.46
C LYS A 270 14.79 7.52 -0.26
N PRO A 271 15.16 7.38 -1.55
CA PRO A 271 15.07 6.10 -2.26
C PRO A 271 16.08 5.11 -1.68
N PHE A 272 15.83 3.81 -1.88
CA PHE A 272 16.80 2.76 -1.59
C PHE A 272 17.65 2.47 -2.82
N GLY A 273 18.96 2.39 -2.62
CA GLY A 273 19.90 1.81 -3.58
C GLY A 273 20.07 0.31 -3.40
N ILE A 274 20.62 -0.35 -4.42
CA ILE A 274 20.90 -1.78 -4.35
C ILE A 274 21.91 -2.08 -3.23
N GLY A 275 21.53 -2.98 -2.33
CA GLY A 275 22.37 -3.40 -1.20
C GLY A 275 22.36 -2.48 0.02
N ASP A 276 21.51 -1.47 0.04
CA ASP A 276 21.22 -0.71 1.26
C ASP A 276 20.73 -1.64 2.37
N SER A 277 21.20 -1.39 3.59
CA SER A 277 20.86 -2.15 4.78
C SER A 277 20.85 -1.21 5.97
N ILE A 278 19.74 -1.16 6.70
CA ILE A 278 19.57 -0.24 7.83
C ILE A 278 20.55 -0.61 8.96
N ALA A 279 20.83 -1.90 9.14
CA ALA A 279 21.81 -2.35 10.13
C ALA A 279 23.20 -1.74 9.88
N ARG A 280 23.57 -1.48 8.61
CA ARG A 280 24.85 -0.85 8.25
C ARG A 280 24.90 0.65 8.53
N GLU A 281 23.76 1.32 8.51
CA GLU A 281 23.67 2.76 8.82
C GLU A 281 24.02 3.04 10.28
N ASN A 282 23.58 2.16 11.20
CA ASN A 282 23.85 2.30 12.63
C ASN A 282 25.35 2.11 12.98
N LEU A 283 26.07 1.29 12.22
CA LEU A 283 27.50 1.01 12.45
C LEU A 283 28.43 2.11 11.96
N LEU A 284 27.98 3.02 11.09
CA LEU A 284 28.79 4.19 10.74
C LEU A 284 28.98 5.13 11.95
N PHE A 285 28.21 4.94 13.03
CA PHE A 285 28.30 5.69 14.29
C PHE A 285 29.00 4.92 15.42
N GLU A 286 29.17 3.59 15.33
CA GLU A 286 29.79 2.77 16.37
C GLU A 286 31.09 2.09 15.89
N THR A 287 32.18 2.26 16.65
CA THR A 287 33.56 1.87 16.31
C THR A 287 33.85 0.35 16.21
N GLN A 288 32.86 -0.52 16.01
CA GLN A 288 33.08 -1.98 15.92
C GLN A 288 32.82 -2.55 14.53
N LYS A 289 33.90 -3.05 13.91
CA LYS A 289 33.91 -3.75 12.61
C LYS A 289 33.36 -5.18 12.73
N ILE A 290 32.06 -5.35 12.99
CA ILE A 290 31.41 -6.63 12.71
C ILE A 290 31.05 -6.62 11.21
N PRO A 291 31.56 -7.55 10.38
CA PRO A 291 31.17 -7.60 8.97
C PRO A 291 29.71 -8.03 8.86
N LEU A 292 28.81 -7.06 8.71
CA LEU A 292 27.42 -7.34 8.37
C LEU A 292 27.32 -7.89 6.95
N PRO A 293 26.48 -8.90 6.69
CA PRO A 293 26.26 -9.40 5.35
C PRO A 293 25.75 -8.28 4.44
N THR A 294 26.26 -8.22 3.21
CA THR A 294 25.71 -7.30 2.20
C THR A 294 24.35 -7.82 1.81
N LEU A 295 23.32 -6.96 1.82
CA LEU A 295 22.02 -7.34 1.30
C LEU A 295 22.14 -7.50 -0.23
N ARG A 296 21.85 -8.69 -0.73
CA ARG A 296 21.76 -8.97 -2.16
C ARG A 296 20.48 -9.73 -2.39
N VAL A 297 19.58 -9.13 -3.17
CA VAL A 297 18.23 -9.68 -3.38
C VAL A 297 18.31 -11.06 -4.04
N GLU A 298 19.29 -11.27 -4.92
CA GLU A 298 19.57 -12.55 -5.56
C GLU A 298 20.00 -13.63 -4.55
N ASP A 299 20.80 -13.26 -3.55
CA ASP A 299 21.24 -14.19 -2.51
C ASP A 299 20.07 -14.58 -1.59
N GLU A 300 19.16 -13.64 -1.28
CA GLU A 300 17.93 -13.93 -0.52
C GLU A 300 16.99 -14.86 -1.31
N LEU A 301 16.82 -14.62 -2.61
CA LEU A 301 16.03 -15.50 -3.49
C LEU A 301 16.62 -16.91 -3.55
N LYS A 302 17.95 -17.02 -3.69
CA LYS A 302 18.65 -18.30 -3.69
C LYS A 302 18.51 -19.01 -2.34
N LEU A 303 18.67 -18.29 -1.24
CA LEU A 303 18.50 -18.83 0.11
C LEU A 303 17.10 -19.45 0.30
N VAL A 304 16.05 -18.77 -0.16
CA VAL A 304 14.69 -19.29 -0.11
C VAL A 304 14.53 -20.56 -0.95
N LEU A 305 15.10 -20.59 -2.17
CA LEU A 305 15.04 -21.76 -3.05
C LEU A 305 15.75 -22.98 -2.43
N ASP A 306 16.96 -22.79 -1.92
CA ASP A 306 17.77 -23.83 -1.30
C ASP A 306 17.11 -24.35 -0.01
N SER A 307 16.49 -23.46 0.78
CA SER A 307 15.79 -23.82 2.02
C SER A 307 14.52 -24.65 1.79
N LYS A 308 13.82 -24.46 0.66
CA LYS A 308 12.63 -25.26 0.33
C LYS A 308 12.95 -26.75 0.10
N GLY A 309 14.14 -27.07 -0.39
CA GLY A 309 14.56 -28.44 -0.62
C GLY A 309 15.06 -29.19 0.62
N THR A 310 15.28 -28.48 1.74
CA THR A 310 15.90 -29.02 2.95
C THR A 310 14.94 -29.17 4.13
N PHE A 311 13.83 -28.43 4.14
CA PHE A 311 12.84 -28.50 5.22
C PHE A 311 11.86 -29.66 5.01
N ASP A 312 11.58 -30.40 6.09
CA ASP A 312 10.49 -31.38 6.12
C ASP A 312 9.15 -30.71 5.85
N ASP A 313 8.32 -31.30 4.99
CA ASP A 313 7.07 -30.75 4.43
C ASP A 313 6.12 -30.23 5.52
N ASN A 314 6.06 -30.90 6.67
CA ASN A 314 5.19 -30.54 7.78
C ASN A 314 5.66 -29.29 8.56
N SER A 315 6.92 -28.88 8.39
CA SER A 315 7.54 -27.76 9.13
C SER A 315 7.90 -26.56 8.25
N VAL A 316 7.82 -26.68 6.92
CA VAL A 316 8.24 -25.65 5.95
C VAL A 316 7.62 -24.30 6.25
N ALA A 317 6.31 -24.26 6.51
CA ALA A 317 5.60 -23.00 6.71
C ALA A 317 6.14 -22.23 7.92
N GLN A 318 6.31 -22.89 9.07
CA GLN A 318 6.80 -22.25 10.29
C GLN A 318 8.27 -21.82 10.15
N LYS A 319 9.12 -22.70 9.63
CA LYS A 319 10.55 -22.38 9.41
C LYS A 319 10.74 -21.23 8.41
N MET A 320 9.88 -21.11 7.40
CA MET A 320 9.91 -19.98 6.46
C MET A 320 9.47 -18.66 7.09
N LYS A 321 8.58 -18.67 8.08
CA LYS A 321 8.25 -17.46 8.85
C LYS A 321 9.43 -17.03 9.72
N GLU A 322 10.04 -17.99 10.42
CA GLU A 322 11.21 -17.76 11.28
C GLU A 322 12.40 -17.23 10.47
N LEU A 323 12.70 -17.85 9.32
CA LEU A 323 13.75 -17.41 8.42
C LEU A 323 13.54 -15.96 7.96
N GLY A 324 12.34 -15.61 7.50
CA GLY A 324 12.06 -14.24 7.04
C GLY A 324 12.27 -13.19 8.13
N LEU A 325 11.81 -13.49 9.35
CA LEU A 325 11.99 -12.61 10.50
C LEU A 325 13.47 -12.48 10.90
N GLU A 326 14.21 -13.59 10.87
CA GLU A 326 15.66 -13.58 11.13
C GLU A 326 16.40 -12.72 10.11
N ARG A 327 16.12 -12.92 8.80
CA ARG A 327 16.74 -12.13 7.72
C ARG A 327 16.41 -10.65 7.84
N ALA A 328 15.15 -10.30 8.09
CA ALA A 328 14.74 -8.92 8.29
C ALA A 328 15.54 -8.25 9.42
N LYS A 329 15.64 -8.90 10.58
CA LYS A 329 16.37 -8.39 11.75
C LYS A 329 17.88 -8.23 11.50
N ILE A 330 18.51 -9.20 10.82
CA ILE A 330 19.94 -9.14 10.46
C ILE A 330 20.24 -7.87 9.65
N HIS A 331 19.31 -7.46 8.78
CA HIS A 331 19.50 -6.30 7.90
C HIS A 331 18.90 -4.99 8.44
N GLY A 332 18.29 -5.00 9.64
CA GLY A 332 17.78 -3.80 10.32
C GLY A 332 16.31 -3.46 10.05
N TRP A 333 15.51 -4.42 9.62
CA TRP A 333 14.05 -4.31 9.47
C TRP A 333 13.31 -5.07 10.57
N GLN A 334 12.17 -4.56 11.04
CA GLN A 334 11.42 -5.21 12.13
C GLN A 334 10.77 -6.55 11.76
N ASP A 335 10.34 -6.70 10.51
CA ASP A 335 9.62 -7.89 10.04
C ASP A 335 9.81 -8.15 8.54
N THR A 336 9.37 -9.34 8.12
CA THR A 336 9.46 -9.84 6.76
C THR A 336 8.71 -8.96 5.75
N TYR A 337 7.59 -8.36 6.15
CA TYR A 337 6.77 -7.55 5.25
C TYR A 337 7.53 -6.29 4.81
N VAL A 338 7.99 -5.47 5.76
CA VAL A 338 8.69 -4.22 5.42
C VAL A 338 10.03 -4.48 4.75
N PHE A 339 10.69 -5.59 5.09
CA PHE A 339 11.95 -6.01 4.49
C PHE A 339 11.78 -6.38 3.00
N THR A 340 10.78 -7.20 2.67
CA THR A 340 10.51 -7.59 1.28
C THR A 340 10.01 -6.42 0.43
N LYS A 341 9.28 -5.48 1.03
CA LYS A 341 8.88 -4.22 0.38
C LYS A 341 10.08 -3.33 0.04
N ALA A 342 11.03 -3.17 0.97
CA ALA A 342 12.27 -2.44 0.73
C ALA A 342 13.09 -3.07 -0.41
N MET A 343 13.25 -4.40 -0.41
CA MET A 343 13.91 -5.11 -1.52
C MET A 343 13.18 -4.93 -2.87
N GLY A 344 11.85 -4.85 -2.85
CA GLY A 344 11.05 -4.53 -4.04
C GLY A 344 11.37 -3.14 -4.61
N GLU A 345 11.54 -2.13 -3.74
CA GLU A 345 11.97 -0.79 -4.17
C GLU A 345 13.38 -0.81 -4.78
N MET A 346 14.32 -1.53 -4.16
CA MET A 346 15.69 -1.66 -4.67
C MET A 346 15.75 -2.30 -6.06
N LEU A 347 14.93 -3.33 -6.30
CA LEU A 347 14.85 -3.95 -7.63
C LEU A 347 14.20 -3.04 -8.65
N ILE A 348 13.18 -2.27 -8.28
CA ILE A 348 12.57 -1.30 -9.19
C ILE A 348 13.59 -0.26 -9.63
N ASP A 349 14.31 0.34 -8.67
CA ASP A 349 15.28 1.38 -8.98
C ASP A 349 16.46 0.85 -9.81
N SER A 350 16.95 -0.36 -9.53
CA SER A 350 18.01 -0.97 -10.33
C SER A 350 17.56 -1.36 -11.74
N MET A 351 16.28 -1.72 -11.91
CA MET A 351 15.76 -2.19 -13.19
C MET A 351 15.17 -1.11 -14.07
N ARG A 352 14.66 0.01 -13.54
CA ARG A 352 13.80 0.95 -14.28
C ARG A 352 14.40 1.53 -15.57
N GLY A 353 15.72 1.70 -15.65
CA GLY A 353 16.37 2.42 -16.75
C GLY A 353 15.76 3.82 -16.89
N GLU A 354 15.34 4.19 -18.10
CA GLU A 354 14.75 5.51 -18.39
C GLU A 354 13.29 5.68 -17.94
N ILE A 355 12.65 4.65 -17.35
CA ILE A 355 11.25 4.74 -16.92
C ILE A 355 11.15 5.64 -15.68
N PRO A 356 10.33 6.71 -15.72
CA PRO A 356 10.04 7.51 -14.53
C PRO A 356 9.32 6.67 -13.48
N VAL A 357 9.83 6.72 -12.24
CA VAL A 357 9.27 5.96 -11.11
C VAL A 357 8.79 6.90 -10.01
N VAL A 358 7.61 6.61 -9.48
CA VAL A 358 7.11 7.18 -8.24
C VAL A 358 6.91 6.08 -7.21
N ILE A 359 7.43 6.29 -6.01
CA ILE A 359 7.23 5.41 -4.86
C ILE A 359 6.40 6.17 -3.83
N ILE A 360 5.19 5.68 -3.57
CA ILE A 360 4.32 6.22 -2.51
C ILE A 360 4.50 5.34 -1.27
N ARG A 361 4.92 5.94 -0.16
CA ARG A 361 5.15 5.31 1.14
C ARG A 361 4.13 5.84 2.15
N PRO A 362 2.90 5.32 2.18
CA PRO A 362 1.94 5.68 3.22
C PRO A 362 2.32 5.04 4.56
N SER A 363 1.97 5.69 5.67
CA SER A 363 1.93 5.06 6.99
C SER A 363 0.67 4.16 7.13
N VAL A 364 0.14 3.94 8.33
CA VAL A 364 -1.04 3.08 8.52
C VAL A 364 -2.25 3.74 7.85
N ILE A 365 -2.74 3.12 6.77
CA ILE A 365 -3.89 3.64 6.03
C ILE A 365 -5.18 3.24 6.73
N GLU A 366 -5.96 4.24 7.13
CA GLU A 366 -7.27 4.05 7.73
C GLU A 366 -8.39 4.50 6.79
N SER A 367 -9.62 4.58 7.30
CA SER A 367 -10.81 4.99 6.54
C SER A 367 -10.65 6.30 5.77
N THR A 368 -11.51 6.54 4.78
CA THR A 368 -11.56 7.83 4.09
C THR A 368 -11.92 8.96 5.05
N TYR A 369 -11.25 10.11 4.91
CA TYR A 369 -11.52 11.30 5.70
C TYR A 369 -12.77 12.04 5.20
N ARG A 370 -12.84 12.26 3.88
CA ARG A 370 -13.93 13.01 3.22
C ARG A 370 -14.45 12.32 1.99
N GLU A 371 -13.58 11.75 1.16
CA GLU A 371 -13.94 11.34 -0.20
C GLU A 371 -13.89 9.83 -0.45
N PRO A 372 -14.78 9.27 -1.29
CA PRO A 372 -15.99 9.91 -1.85
C PRO A 372 -17.08 10.16 -0.79
N PHE A 373 -16.91 9.61 0.41
CA PHE A 373 -17.66 9.91 1.61
C PHE A 373 -16.83 9.49 2.83
N PRO A 374 -17.03 10.10 4.01
CA PRO A 374 -16.25 9.81 5.20
C PRO A 374 -16.47 8.38 5.71
N GLY A 375 -15.42 7.79 6.28
CA GLY A 375 -15.49 6.54 7.04
C GLY A 375 -15.51 5.27 6.21
N TRP A 376 -15.40 5.34 4.87
CA TRP A 376 -15.37 4.14 4.05
C TRP A 376 -14.07 3.38 4.25
N MET A 377 -14.19 2.08 4.52
CA MET A 377 -13.06 1.18 4.67
C MET A 377 -13.43 -0.27 4.37
N GLU A 378 -12.41 -1.11 4.14
CA GLU A 378 -12.61 -2.53 3.93
C GLU A 378 -11.53 -3.38 4.63
N GLY A 379 -11.97 -4.36 5.40
CA GLY A 379 -11.09 -5.23 6.19
C GLY A 379 -10.58 -4.55 7.47
N ASN A 380 -9.96 -5.35 8.34
CA ASN A 380 -9.31 -4.84 9.55
C ASN A 380 -7.90 -4.32 9.22
N ARG A 381 -7.58 -3.14 9.71
CA ARG A 381 -6.27 -2.49 9.72
C ARG A 381 -5.52 -2.78 11.01
N MET A 382 -4.38 -2.13 11.20
CA MET A 382 -3.53 -2.37 12.35
C MET A 382 -4.21 -1.91 13.66
N MET A 383 -4.88 -0.75 13.64
CA MET A 383 -5.53 -0.19 14.82
C MET A 383 -6.88 -0.87 15.13
N ASP A 384 -7.63 -1.26 14.10
CA ASP A 384 -9.03 -1.72 14.23
C ASP A 384 -9.25 -2.85 15.23
N PRO A 385 -8.44 -3.94 15.29
CA PRO A 385 -8.65 -4.99 16.26
C PRO A 385 -8.62 -4.44 17.68
N ILE A 386 -7.68 -3.54 17.99
CA ILE A 386 -7.53 -2.95 19.33
C ILE A 386 -8.78 -2.13 19.68
N VAL A 387 -9.24 -1.29 18.75
CA VAL A 387 -10.46 -0.47 18.91
C VAL A 387 -11.68 -1.35 19.15
N LEU A 388 -11.84 -2.42 18.36
CA LEU A 388 -12.97 -3.34 18.47
C LEU A 388 -12.95 -4.17 19.76
N TYR A 389 -11.79 -4.71 20.14
CA TYR A 389 -11.64 -5.48 21.37
C TYR A 389 -11.83 -4.59 22.60
N TYR A 390 -11.29 -3.37 22.59
CA TYR A 390 -11.50 -2.40 23.65
C TYR A 390 -12.98 -2.01 23.77
N GLY A 391 -13.62 -1.63 22.67
CA GLY A 391 -15.04 -1.26 22.66
C GLY A 391 -15.99 -2.37 23.10
N LYS A 392 -15.65 -3.63 22.83
CA LYS A 392 -16.39 -4.81 23.35
C LYS A 392 -16.05 -5.14 24.80
N GLY A 393 -15.23 -4.32 25.44
CA GLY A 393 -14.69 -4.54 26.77
C GLY A 393 -13.75 -5.73 26.85
N GLN A 394 -13.37 -6.41 25.77
CA GLN A 394 -12.57 -7.63 25.78
C GLN A 394 -11.07 -7.38 25.98
N LEU A 395 -10.63 -6.13 25.84
CA LEU A 395 -9.27 -5.68 26.08
C LEU A 395 -9.34 -4.44 26.96
N THR A 396 -8.62 -4.40 28.08
CA THR A 396 -8.64 -3.26 29.03
C THR A 396 -7.30 -2.54 29.14
N GLY A 397 -6.31 -3.01 28.39
CA GLY A 397 -5.04 -2.35 28.25
C GLY A 397 -4.27 -2.82 27.03
N PHE A 398 -3.17 -2.16 26.73
CA PHE A 398 -2.40 -2.38 25.51
C PHE A 398 -0.90 -2.18 25.73
N LEU A 399 -0.09 -2.94 25.01
CA LEU A 399 1.38 -2.90 25.08
C LEU A 399 1.92 -1.85 24.10
N VAL A 400 2.38 -0.73 24.63
CA VAL A 400 2.76 0.44 23.83
C VAL A 400 3.61 1.42 24.65
N ASP A 401 4.45 2.20 23.99
CA ASP A 401 5.01 3.42 24.60
C ASP A 401 3.89 4.48 24.68
N PRO A 402 3.48 4.93 25.89
CA PRO A 402 2.43 5.93 26.04
C PRO A 402 2.73 7.24 25.30
N ASN A 403 4.01 7.59 25.15
CA ASN A 403 4.48 8.77 24.43
C ASN A 403 4.82 8.47 22.96
N GLY A 404 4.67 7.22 22.53
CA GLY A 404 4.81 6.80 21.15
C GLY A 404 3.74 7.44 20.27
N VAL A 405 4.07 7.60 18.99
CA VAL A 405 3.15 8.15 17.99
C VAL A 405 2.67 7.02 17.10
N LEU A 406 1.35 6.92 16.94
CA LEU A 406 0.72 6.10 15.92
C LEU A 406 0.65 6.92 14.62
N ASP A 407 1.42 6.53 13.62
CA ASP A 407 1.37 7.20 12.32
C ASP A 407 0.25 6.61 11.45
N VAL A 408 -0.83 7.37 11.33
CA VAL A 408 -2.02 7.03 10.54
C VAL A 408 -2.30 8.10 9.49
N VAL A 409 -2.84 7.66 8.35
CA VAL A 409 -3.28 8.52 7.25
C VAL A 409 -4.60 8.04 6.63
N PRO A 410 -5.52 8.95 6.29
CA PRO A 410 -6.74 8.59 5.56
C PRO A 410 -6.48 8.12 4.13
N ALA A 411 -7.26 7.14 3.66
CA ALA A 411 -7.06 6.53 2.33
C ALA A 411 -7.22 7.50 1.16
N ASP A 412 -8.16 8.44 1.25
CA ASP A 412 -8.41 9.46 0.23
C ASP A 412 -7.24 10.44 0.10
N MET A 413 -6.60 10.84 1.21
CA MET A 413 -5.39 11.66 1.16
C MET A 413 -4.22 10.92 0.46
N VAL A 414 -4.05 9.62 0.71
CA VAL A 414 -3.03 8.80 0.03
C VAL A 414 -3.30 8.75 -1.49
N VAL A 415 -4.57 8.58 -1.89
CA VAL A 415 -4.98 8.55 -3.30
C VAL A 415 -4.76 9.91 -3.98
N ASN A 416 -5.11 10.99 -3.29
CA ASN A 416 -4.94 12.34 -3.80
C ASN A 416 -3.46 12.67 -4.05
N ALA A 417 -2.59 12.37 -3.08
CA ALA A 417 -1.14 12.49 -3.26
C ALA A 417 -0.60 11.61 -4.39
N THR A 418 -1.13 10.38 -4.52
CA THR A 418 -0.77 9.44 -5.58
C THR A 418 -1.09 10.03 -6.96
N LEU A 419 -2.29 10.60 -7.16
CA LEU A 419 -2.69 11.20 -8.45
C LEU A 419 -1.89 12.45 -8.78
N ALA A 420 -1.62 13.31 -7.78
CA ALA A 420 -0.76 14.48 -7.94
C ALA A 420 0.66 14.09 -8.38
N ALA A 421 1.24 13.07 -7.72
CA ALA A 421 2.58 12.57 -8.06
C ALA A 421 2.63 11.93 -9.46
N ILE A 422 1.61 11.13 -9.83
CA ILE A 422 1.45 10.57 -11.18
C ILE A 422 1.43 11.68 -12.22
N ALA A 423 0.65 12.74 -12.01
CA ALA A 423 0.49 13.82 -12.97
C ALA A 423 1.76 14.66 -13.12
N LYS A 424 2.39 15.05 -12.01
CA LYS A 424 3.64 15.84 -12.00
C LYS A 424 4.76 15.12 -12.75
N HIS A 425 5.04 13.88 -12.36
CA HIS A 425 6.18 13.13 -12.91
C HIS A 425 5.88 12.50 -14.27
N GLY A 426 4.63 12.10 -14.51
CA GLY A 426 4.21 11.57 -15.80
C GLY A 426 4.17 12.63 -16.90
N SER A 427 3.92 13.90 -16.55
CA SER A 427 4.02 15.04 -17.48
C SER A 427 5.47 15.41 -17.75
N ALA A 428 6.30 15.47 -16.71
CA ALA A 428 7.71 15.81 -16.84
C ALA A 428 8.50 14.74 -17.62
N GLY A 429 8.17 13.45 -17.45
CA GLY A 429 8.80 12.34 -18.16
C GLY A 429 10.29 12.17 -17.83
N LYS A 430 10.77 12.72 -16.71
CA LYS A 430 12.17 12.64 -16.31
C LYS A 430 12.48 11.22 -15.79
N PRO A 431 13.62 10.62 -16.15
CA PRO A 431 14.02 9.27 -15.75
C PRO A 431 14.51 9.23 -14.29
N GLU A 432 13.70 9.75 -13.37
CA GLU A 432 13.99 9.88 -11.94
C GLU A 432 13.10 8.93 -11.12
N SER A 433 13.58 8.61 -9.91
CA SER A 433 12.83 7.87 -8.90
C SER A 433 12.46 8.82 -7.76
N ASN A 434 11.17 9.11 -7.62
CA ASN A 434 10.65 10.09 -6.67
C ASN A 434 9.90 9.39 -5.54
N VAL A 435 10.26 9.71 -4.29
CA VAL A 435 9.68 9.10 -3.09
C VAL A 435 8.82 10.11 -2.33
N TYR A 436 7.61 9.70 -1.98
CA TYR A 436 6.66 10.47 -1.18
C TYR A 436 6.22 9.67 0.04
N GLN A 437 6.50 10.18 1.24
CA GLN A 437 5.99 9.66 2.49
C GLN A 437 4.68 10.35 2.84
N ILE A 438 3.58 9.61 2.73
CA ILE A 438 2.26 10.11 3.12
C ILE A 438 2.05 9.68 4.57
N ALA A 439 2.43 10.56 5.48
CA ALA A 439 2.54 10.27 6.90
C ALA A 439 2.25 11.52 7.73
N SER A 440 1.68 11.34 8.92
CA SER A 440 1.26 12.43 9.81
C SER A 440 2.24 12.69 10.94
N SER A 441 3.13 11.75 11.30
CA SER A 441 3.87 11.79 12.56
C SER A 441 4.81 12.98 12.80
N VAL A 442 5.30 13.66 11.75
CA VAL A 442 6.13 14.86 11.88
C VAL A 442 5.30 16.14 11.98
N VAL A 443 4.13 16.17 11.35
CA VAL A 443 3.35 17.41 11.18
C VAL A 443 2.12 17.49 12.07
N ASN A 444 1.50 16.35 12.39
CA ASN A 444 0.30 16.24 13.21
C ASN A 444 0.27 14.88 13.92
N PRO A 445 1.10 14.68 14.97
CA PRO A 445 1.27 13.38 15.61
C PRO A 445 0.04 12.96 16.42
N LEU A 446 -0.41 11.71 16.24
CA LEU A 446 -1.39 11.06 17.11
C LEU A 446 -0.67 10.22 18.18
N VAL A 447 -0.60 10.73 19.41
CA VAL A 447 0.07 10.05 20.53
C VAL A 447 -0.83 8.95 21.10
N PHE A 448 -0.25 7.81 21.49
CA PHE A 448 -1.04 6.66 21.98
C PHE A 448 -1.85 6.95 23.25
N GLN A 449 -1.35 7.80 24.16
CA GLN A 449 -2.12 8.22 25.33
C GLN A 449 -3.37 9.04 24.96
N ASP A 450 -3.26 9.87 23.92
CA ASP A 450 -4.36 10.71 23.44
C ASP A 450 -5.37 9.83 22.71
N LEU A 451 -4.90 8.92 21.85
CA LEU A 451 -5.75 7.90 21.23
C LEU A 451 -6.50 7.09 22.29
N ALA A 452 -5.83 6.60 23.33
CA ALA A 452 -6.49 5.87 24.41
C ALA A 452 -7.59 6.68 25.11
N SER A 453 -7.36 7.99 25.27
CA SER A 453 -8.34 8.92 25.83
C SER A 453 -9.54 9.11 24.88
N LEU A 454 -9.29 9.33 23.58
CA LEU A 454 -10.32 9.44 22.55
C LEU A 454 -11.19 8.19 22.49
N LEU A 455 -10.58 7.00 22.49
CA LEU A 455 -11.31 5.73 22.50
C LEU A 455 -12.18 5.60 23.75
N TYR A 456 -11.64 5.95 24.94
CA TYR A 456 -12.41 5.92 26.17
C TYR A 456 -13.62 6.86 26.12
N GLN A 457 -13.44 8.10 25.67
CA GLN A 457 -14.56 9.05 25.56
C GLN A 457 -15.61 8.57 24.56
N HIS A 458 -15.22 8.08 23.39
CA HIS A 458 -16.14 7.55 22.39
C HIS A 458 -16.96 6.37 22.93
N PHE A 459 -16.33 5.36 23.54
CA PHE A 459 -17.06 4.18 24.03
C PHE A 459 -17.81 4.45 25.34
N LYS A 460 -17.46 5.50 26.07
CA LYS A 460 -18.26 5.98 27.22
C LYS A 460 -19.56 6.65 26.75
N SER A 461 -19.51 7.46 25.68
CA SER A 461 -20.68 8.15 25.14
C SER A 461 -21.54 7.27 24.23
N ALA A 462 -20.91 6.45 23.39
CA ALA A 462 -21.54 5.56 22.42
C ALA A 462 -21.06 4.09 22.61
N PRO A 463 -21.46 3.43 23.71
CA PRO A 463 -20.99 2.08 24.04
C PRO A 463 -21.39 1.04 22.98
N CYS A 464 -20.55 0.01 22.82
CA CYS A 464 -20.95 -1.18 22.08
C CYS A 464 -22.06 -1.91 22.84
N LEU A 465 -22.88 -2.66 22.11
CA LEU A 465 -23.89 -3.53 22.70
C LEU A 465 -23.38 -4.97 22.82
N ASP A 466 -23.68 -5.62 23.94
CA ASP A 466 -23.46 -7.05 24.11
C ASP A 466 -24.50 -7.88 23.32
N SER A 467 -24.38 -9.21 23.38
CA SER A 467 -25.33 -10.11 22.69
C SER A 467 -26.76 -10.03 23.20
N LYS A 468 -27.01 -9.36 24.34
CA LYS A 468 -28.32 -9.11 24.94
C LYS A 468 -28.79 -7.67 24.72
N GLY A 469 -28.09 -6.89 23.89
CA GLY A 469 -28.43 -5.49 23.63
C GLY A 469 -28.10 -4.54 24.77
N ARG A 470 -27.28 -4.96 25.76
CA ARG A 470 -26.91 -4.10 26.90
C ARG A 470 -25.64 -3.31 26.59
N PRO A 471 -25.54 -2.05 27.01
CA PRO A 471 -24.31 -1.26 26.90
C PRO A 471 -23.12 -1.95 27.58
N VAL A 472 -22.01 -2.04 26.87
CA VAL A 472 -20.71 -2.49 27.41
C VAL A 472 -19.98 -1.28 27.98
N HIS A 473 -19.75 -1.30 29.29
CA HIS A 473 -18.95 -0.27 29.95
C HIS A 473 -17.47 -0.64 29.90
N VAL A 474 -16.66 0.25 29.33
CA VAL A 474 -15.21 0.07 29.22
C VAL A 474 -14.49 0.94 30.26
N PRO A 475 -13.47 0.42 30.96
CA PRO A 475 -12.62 1.24 31.83
C PRO A 475 -11.65 2.08 30.98
N THR A 476 -11.04 3.11 31.56
CA THR A 476 -9.91 3.80 30.93
C THR A 476 -8.83 2.79 30.56
N MET A 477 -8.37 2.84 29.31
CA MET A 477 -7.38 1.89 28.80
C MET A 477 -6.04 2.07 29.52
N LYS A 478 -5.49 0.98 30.05
CA LYS A 478 -4.15 0.98 30.66
C LYS A 478 -3.07 0.74 29.60
N LEU A 479 -2.03 1.58 29.58
CA LEU A 479 -0.91 1.44 28.66
C LEU A 479 0.29 0.83 29.40
N PHE A 480 0.95 -0.14 28.78
CA PHE A 480 2.04 -0.90 29.38
C PHE A 480 3.30 -0.82 28.54
N GLY A 481 4.43 -0.52 29.19
CA GLY A 481 5.75 -0.54 28.55
C GLY A 481 6.42 -1.92 28.51
N SER A 482 5.88 -2.92 29.23
CA SER A 482 6.45 -4.28 29.32
C SER A 482 5.41 -5.37 29.07
N MET A 483 5.82 -6.44 28.39
CA MET A 483 4.96 -7.60 28.12
C MET A 483 4.57 -8.34 29.41
N GLU A 484 5.44 -8.31 30.43
CA GLU A 484 5.19 -8.92 31.73
C GLU A 484 4.04 -8.23 32.47
N ASP A 485 4.08 -6.89 32.56
CA ASP A 485 3.01 -6.12 33.22
C ASP A 485 1.70 -6.21 32.46
N PHE A 486 1.77 -6.13 31.13
CA PHE A 486 0.61 -6.28 30.24
C PHE A 486 -0.06 -7.64 30.43
N SER A 487 0.71 -8.73 30.36
CA SER A 487 0.18 -10.09 30.52
C SER A 487 -0.38 -10.35 31.92
N SER A 488 0.29 -9.85 32.96
CA SER A 488 -0.17 -9.91 34.35
C SER A 488 -1.50 -9.16 34.54
N HIS A 489 -1.65 -7.99 33.91
CA HIS A 489 -2.90 -7.24 33.93
C HIS A 489 -4.04 -7.99 33.23
N LEU A 490 -3.80 -8.51 32.02
CA LEU A 490 -4.81 -9.26 31.29
C LEU A 490 -5.24 -10.54 32.02
N TRP A 491 -4.30 -11.23 32.67
CA TRP A 491 -4.61 -12.40 33.49
C TRP A 491 -5.55 -12.03 34.64
N ARG A 492 -5.25 -10.97 35.40
CA ARG A 492 -6.12 -10.49 36.48
C ARG A 492 -7.51 -10.10 35.98
N ASP A 493 -7.58 -9.40 34.85
CA ASP A 493 -8.85 -8.99 34.24
C ASP A 493 -9.68 -10.20 33.78
N ALA A 494 -9.05 -11.17 33.12
CA ALA A 494 -9.71 -12.39 32.66
C ALA A 494 -10.22 -13.26 33.82
N VAL A 495 -9.44 -13.40 34.89
CA VAL A 495 -9.84 -14.14 36.10
C VAL A 495 -10.98 -13.43 36.82
N GLY A 496 -10.90 -12.10 36.99
CA GLY A 496 -11.96 -11.31 37.61
C GLY A 496 -13.30 -11.43 36.89
N ARG A 497 -13.29 -11.42 35.55
CA ARG A 497 -14.51 -11.54 34.72
C ARG A 497 -15.11 -12.93 34.68
N SER A 498 -14.28 -13.96 34.75
CA SER A 498 -14.75 -15.34 34.73
C SER A 498 -15.35 -15.79 36.07
N GLY A 499 -15.21 -14.98 37.12
CA GLY A 499 -15.67 -15.33 38.46
C GLY A 499 -14.86 -16.48 39.08
N LEU A 500 -13.64 -16.73 38.59
CA LEU A 500 -12.72 -17.68 39.20
C LEU A 500 -12.32 -17.16 40.58
N SER A 501 -13.00 -17.62 41.63
CA SER A 501 -12.55 -17.42 43.00
C SER A 501 -11.46 -18.43 43.33
N SER A 502 -10.58 -18.09 44.27
CA SER A 502 -9.55 -18.98 44.81
C SER A 502 -10.08 -20.24 45.50
N VAL A 503 -11.40 -20.45 45.54
CA VAL A 503 -12.09 -21.49 46.32
C VAL A 503 -12.77 -22.55 45.43
N ALA A 504 -12.76 -22.38 44.10
CA ALA A 504 -13.44 -23.30 43.18
C ALA A 504 -12.55 -24.49 42.78
N ASN A 505 -12.58 -25.58 43.55
CA ASN A 505 -11.98 -26.85 43.16
C ASN A 505 -12.94 -27.67 42.26
N GLY A 506 -12.54 -27.92 41.01
CA GLY A 506 -13.27 -28.82 40.09
C GLY A 506 -12.97 -28.63 38.61
N LYS A 507 -13.48 -29.54 37.76
CA LYS A 507 -13.31 -29.54 36.28
C LYS A 507 -13.80 -28.25 35.60
N LEU A 508 -14.80 -27.56 36.17
CA LEU A 508 -15.32 -26.29 35.67
C LEU A 508 -14.31 -25.14 35.83
N SER A 509 -13.59 -25.11 36.97
CA SER A 509 -12.52 -24.14 37.24
C SER A 509 -11.37 -24.28 36.24
N GLN A 510 -10.95 -25.53 35.98
CA GLN A 510 -9.90 -25.82 34.99
C GLN A 510 -10.30 -25.45 33.56
N LYS A 511 -11.58 -25.60 33.19
CA LYS A 511 -12.10 -25.18 31.88
C LYS A 511 -12.07 -23.67 31.71
N LEU A 512 -12.50 -22.91 32.73
CA LEU A 512 -12.49 -21.45 32.72
C LEU A 512 -11.07 -20.89 32.74
N GLU A 513 -10.17 -21.48 33.53
CA GLU A 513 -8.75 -21.13 33.54
C GLU A 513 -8.12 -21.30 32.15
N ASN A 514 -8.42 -22.40 31.46
CA ASN A 514 -7.96 -22.63 30.09
C ASN A 514 -8.49 -21.58 29.10
N ILE A 515 -9.71 -21.08 29.29
CA ILE A 515 -10.29 -20.01 28.46
C ILE A 515 -9.54 -18.69 28.73
N CYS A 516 -9.34 -18.32 30.00
CA CYS A 516 -8.57 -17.13 30.38
C CYS A 516 -7.16 -17.19 29.79
N ARG A 517 -6.47 -18.33 29.95
CA ARG A 517 -5.13 -18.55 29.42
C ARG A 517 -5.07 -18.37 27.91
N LYS A 518 -5.99 -19.00 27.16
CA LYS A 518 -6.06 -18.85 25.70
C LYS A 518 -6.29 -17.39 25.28
N SER A 519 -7.15 -16.67 25.99
CA SER A 519 -7.41 -15.24 25.73
C SER A 519 -6.15 -14.39 25.95
N VAL A 520 -5.42 -14.63 27.05
CA VAL A 520 -4.19 -13.91 27.37
C VAL A 520 -3.09 -14.24 26.34
N GLU A 521 -2.91 -15.51 25.98
CA GLU A 521 -1.92 -15.89 24.96
C GLU A 521 -2.25 -15.30 23.58
N GLN A 522 -3.52 -15.23 23.20
CA GLN A 522 -3.93 -14.56 21.96
C GLN A 522 -3.60 -13.06 21.99
N ALA A 523 -3.85 -12.38 23.12
CA ALA A 523 -3.52 -10.96 23.27
C ALA A 523 -2.01 -10.71 23.29
N LYS A 524 -1.22 -11.58 23.94
CA LYS A 524 0.25 -11.53 23.92
C LYS A 524 0.80 -11.72 22.51
N TYR A 525 0.25 -12.66 21.75
CA TYR A 525 0.63 -12.88 20.36
C TYR A 525 0.36 -11.63 19.51
N LEU A 526 -0.83 -11.04 19.62
CA LEU A 526 -1.15 -9.79 18.91
C LEU A 526 -0.23 -8.64 19.31
N ALA A 527 0.02 -8.48 20.62
CA ALA A 527 0.93 -7.48 21.14
C ALA A 527 2.36 -7.67 20.61
N SER A 528 2.84 -8.91 20.49
CA SER A 528 4.17 -9.21 19.94
C SER A 528 4.32 -8.83 18.47
N ILE A 529 3.24 -8.96 17.68
CA ILE A 529 3.20 -8.56 16.27
C ILE A 529 3.24 -7.03 16.15
N TYR A 530 2.53 -6.32 17.03
CA TYR A 530 2.44 -4.86 16.96
C TYR A 530 3.56 -4.13 17.69
N GLN A 531 4.27 -4.79 18.60
CA GLN A 531 5.34 -4.18 19.40
C GLN A 531 6.36 -3.38 18.57
N PRO A 532 6.85 -3.85 17.41
CA PRO A 532 7.82 -3.07 16.64
C PRO A 532 7.29 -1.74 16.11
N TYR A 533 5.97 -1.61 16.01
CA TYR A 533 5.27 -0.42 15.54
C TYR A 533 4.79 0.45 16.71
N THR A 534 4.35 -0.16 17.82
CA THR A 534 3.86 0.57 19.00
C THR A 534 4.99 1.18 19.84
N PHE A 535 6.23 0.69 19.67
CA PHE A 535 7.44 1.25 20.26
C PHE A 535 8.36 1.90 19.20
N TYR A 536 7.81 2.27 18.05
CA TYR A 536 8.59 2.85 16.97
C TYR A 536 8.96 4.31 17.25
N GLY A 537 10.26 4.60 17.40
CA GLY A 537 10.76 5.96 17.63
C GLY A 537 11.08 6.75 16.34
N GLY A 538 10.85 6.17 15.16
CA GLY A 538 10.96 6.89 13.89
C GLY A 538 9.75 7.79 13.61
N ARG A 539 9.98 8.92 12.95
CA ARG A 539 8.97 9.89 12.49
C ARG A 539 9.21 10.20 11.03
N PHE A 540 8.22 10.00 10.18
CA PHE A 540 8.40 10.09 8.74
C PHE A 540 8.29 11.54 8.26
N ASP A 541 9.39 12.06 7.73
CA ASP A 541 9.41 13.36 7.07
C ASP A 541 8.52 13.34 5.83
N ASN A 542 7.77 14.41 5.59
CA ASN A 542 6.89 14.52 4.43
C ASN A 542 7.20 15.78 3.60
N SER A 543 8.45 16.26 3.60
CA SER A 543 8.81 17.52 2.93
C SER A 543 8.62 17.49 1.40
N ASN A 544 8.94 16.38 0.72
CA ASN A 544 8.63 16.17 -0.70
C ASN A 544 7.11 16.18 -0.91
N THR A 545 6.37 15.51 -0.03
CA THR A 545 4.90 15.44 -0.09
C THR A 545 4.28 16.82 0.08
N LYS A 546 4.75 17.63 1.03
CA LYS A 546 4.34 19.03 1.21
C LYS A 546 4.65 19.85 -0.04
N ARG A 547 5.87 19.75 -0.57
CA ARG A 547 6.26 20.43 -1.83
C ARG A 547 5.44 20.00 -3.04
N LEU A 548 4.94 18.75 -3.07
CA LEU A 548 4.03 18.30 -4.11
C LEU A 548 2.71 19.06 -4.04
N MET A 549 2.15 19.21 -2.84
CA MET A 549 0.91 19.98 -2.62
C MET A 549 1.10 21.47 -2.91
N GLU A 550 2.25 22.04 -2.55
CA GLU A 550 2.60 23.45 -2.86
C GLU A 550 2.71 23.73 -4.38
N CYS A 551 2.85 22.69 -5.21
CA CYS A 551 2.84 22.85 -6.67
C CYS A 551 1.42 22.83 -7.28
N MET A 552 0.38 22.60 -6.48
CA MET A 552 -1.01 22.49 -6.94
C MET A 552 -1.68 23.86 -6.93
N SER A 553 -2.56 24.11 -7.91
CA SER A 553 -3.43 25.30 -7.89
C SER A 553 -4.43 25.23 -6.72
N GLU A 554 -5.11 26.33 -6.40
CA GLU A 554 -6.13 26.33 -5.35
C GLU A 554 -7.27 25.34 -5.65
N GLU A 555 -7.72 25.26 -6.91
CA GLU A 555 -8.76 24.31 -7.34
C GLU A 555 -8.28 22.86 -7.19
N GLU A 556 -7.03 22.60 -7.55
CA GLU A 556 -6.44 21.27 -7.36
C GLU A 556 -6.29 20.92 -5.89
N GLN A 557 -5.92 21.86 -5.02
CA GLN A 557 -5.86 21.63 -3.57
C GLN A 557 -7.24 21.39 -2.96
N GLN A 558 -8.29 22.03 -3.50
CA GLN A 558 -9.66 21.78 -3.07
C GLN A 558 -10.14 20.37 -3.49
N GLU A 559 -9.87 19.96 -4.73
CA GLU A 559 -10.35 18.68 -5.26
C GLU A 559 -9.43 17.50 -4.89
N PHE A 560 -8.12 17.70 -4.85
CA PHE A 560 -7.11 16.66 -4.63
C PHE A 560 -6.20 16.97 -3.44
N GLY A 561 -6.66 17.75 -2.45
CA GLY A 561 -5.87 18.07 -1.26
C GLY A 561 -5.56 16.83 -0.41
N PHE A 562 -4.42 16.86 0.26
CA PHE A 562 -3.96 15.79 1.16
C PHE A 562 -3.18 16.33 2.36
N ASP A 563 -3.58 17.49 2.88
CA ASP A 563 -2.96 18.10 4.06
C ASP A 563 -3.29 17.32 5.34
N VAL A 564 -2.40 16.39 5.69
CA VAL A 564 -2.46 15.62 6.94
C VAL A 564 -2.31 16.49 8.19
N GLY A 565 -1.81 17.72 8.05
CA GLY A 565 -1.70 18.71 9.13
C GLY A 565 -3.06 19.19 9.66
N ASN A 566 -4.08 19.15 8.81
CA ASN A 566 -5.44 19.63 9.13
C ASN A 566 -6.40 18.52 9.55
N ILE A 567 -5.88 17.33 9.90
CA ILE A 567 -6.71 16.26 10.45
C ILE A 567 -7.04 16.62 11.90
N ASP A 568 -8.32 16.84 12.17
CA ASP A 568 -8.84 16.84 13.53
C ASP A 568 -8.93 15.38 14.01
N TRP A 569 -7.99 14.97 14.88
CA TRP A 569 -7.94 13.60 15.37
C TRP A 569 -9.15 13.22 16.22
N GLU A 570 -9.74 14.16 16.96
CA GLU A 570 -10.89 13.87 17.80
C GLU A 570 -12.10 13.54 16.92
N ASP A 571 -12.39 14.41 15.94
CA ASP A 571 -13.48 14.20 14.99
C ASP A 571 -13.23 12.97 14.11
N TYR A 572 -12.02 12.85 13.54
CA TYR A 572 -11.69 11.75 12.65
C TYR A 572 -11.80 10.40 13.35
N ILE A 573 -11.27 10.25 14.57
CA ILE A 573 -11.36 8.98 15.30
C ILE A 573 -12.80 8.72 15.75
N SER A 574 -13.44 9.70 16.39
CA SER A 574 -14.71 9.48 17.10
C SER A 574 -15.94 9.46 16.19
N ASN A 575 -15.95 10.32 15.17
CA ASN A 575 -17.13 10.58 14.33
C ASN A 575 -17.01 10.00 12.92
N VAL A 576 -15.78 9.75 12.44
CA VAL A 576 -15.54 9.22 11.09
C VAL A 576 -15.11 7.75 11.13
N HIS A 577 -13.97 7.47 11.76
CA HIS A 577 -13.29 6.19 11.66
C HIS A 577 -14.00 5.09 12.46
N ILE A 578 -14.27 5.28 13.76
CA ILE A 578 -14.98 4.25 14.57
C ILE A 578 -16.39 3.96 14.01
N PRO A 579 -17.22 4.96 13.65
CA PRO A 579 -18.49 4.69 13.00
C PRO A 579 -18.34 3.97 11.65
N GLY A 580 -17.36 4.36 10.83
CA GLY A 580 -17.01 3.68 9.58
C GLY A 580 -16.63 2.21 9.80
N LEU A 581 -15.79 1.93 10.80
CA LEU A 581 -15.38 0.60 11.21
C LEU A 581 -16.59 -0.26 11.63
N ARG A 582 -17.48 0.29 12.46
CA ARG A 582 -18.72 -0.41 12.86
C ARG A 582 -19.62 -0.72 11.67
N LYS A 583 -19.79 0.25 10.76
CA LYS A 583 -20.65 0.11 9.59
C LYS A 583 -20.11 -0.92 8.61
N HIS A 584 -18.86 -0.77 8.17
CA HIS A 584 -18.31 -1.48 7.02
C HIS A 584 -17.63 -2.80 7.39
N VAL A 585 -17.03 -2.90 8.58
CA VAL A 585 -16.28 -4.08 9.00
C VAL A 585 -17.11 -4.99 9.91
N MET A 586 -17.84 -4.41 10.86
CA MET A 586 -18.74 -5.20 11.73
C MET A 586 -20.08 -5.54 11.06
N LYS A 587 -20.36 -5.01 9.86
CA LYS A 587 -21.63 -5.16 9.11
C LYS A 587 -22.86 -4.86 9.98
N GLY A 588 -22.77 -3.82 10.80
CA GLY A 588 -23.88 -3.40 11.67
C GLY A 588 -24.16 -4.26 12.90
N ARG A 589 -23.32 -5.28 13.22
CA ARG A 589 -23.44 -6.01 14.48
C ARG A 589 -23.10 -5.08 15.65
N GLY A 590 -24.10 -4.73 16.46
CA GLY A 590 -23.93 -3.87 17.64
C GLY A 590 -24.13 -2.37 17.40
N MET A 591 -24.82 -1.97 16.31
CA MET A 591 -25.28 -0.59 16.14
C MET A 591 -26.54 -0.33 16.99
N CYS A 592 -26.57 0.78 17.72
CA CYS A 592 -27.82 1.45 18.08
C CYS A 592 -28.41 2.07 16.81
N THR A 593 -29.72 1.92 16.60
CA THR A 593 -30.51 2.74 15.67
C THR A 593 -30.59 4.17 16.13
#